data_AF-A0A429C0W9-F1
#
_entry.id   AF-A0A429C0W9-F1
#
_cell.length_a   1.000
_cell.length_b   1.000
_cell.length_c   1.000
_cell.angle_alpha   90.00
_cell.angle_beta   90.00
_cell.angle_gamma   90.00
#
_symmetry.space_group_name_H-M   'P 1'
#
loop_
_entity.id
_entity.type
_entity.pdbx_description
1 polymer ?
#
loop_
_entity_poly.entity_id
_entity_poly.type
_entity_poly.pdbx_seq_one_letter_code
_entity_poly.pdbx_strand_id
1 'polypeptide(L)'
;MDTPATSATAPARSGSPTSAVDRVADFYGAYIDILYDSGRGGPANALRGHYLTEQLRSSLARWEAAHHKDGVLRARGVPIAWKVVYNDSGMGHCWTRVTLTWQDSGNRVHRTQLMVQSDLATRLISGIKAV
;
A
#
# COMPACT_ATOMS: atom_id res chain seq x y z
N MET A 1 16.66 -46.70 5.58
CA MET A 1 15.78 -45.86 4.74
C MET A 1 15.88 -44.46 5.30
N ASP A 2 16.72 -43.62 4.71
CA ASP A 2 16.89 -42.22 5.13
C ASP A 2 15.81 -41.36 4.46
N THR A 3 14.99 -40.70 5.26
CA THR A 3 13.94 -39.79 4.81
C THR A 3 14.58 -38.50 4.28
N PRO A 4 14.28 -38.03 3.07
CA PRO A 4 14.83 -36.75 2.61
C PRO A 4 14.22 -35.63 3.44
N ALA A 5 15.07 -34.79 4.04
CA ALA A 5 14.65 -33.55 4.67
C ALA A 5 14.12 -32.60 3.59
N THR A 6 12.85 -32.21 3.68
CA THR A 6 12.29 -31.15 2.83
C THR A 6 12.96 -29.83 3.20
N SER A 7 13.93 -29.38 2.41
CA SER A 7 14.47 -28.03 2.51
C SER A 7 13.31 -27.04 2.32
N ALA A 8 12.89 -26.37 3.39
CA ALA A 8 11.90 -25.32 3.29
C ALA A 8 12.49 -24.20 2.42
N THR A 9 11.98 -24.04 1.21
CA THR A 9 12.37 -22.94 0.33
C THR A 9 12.11 -21.62 1.06
N ALA A 10 13.16 -20.82 1.24
CA ALA A 10 13.04 -19.50 1.85
C ALA A 10 12.00 -18.66 1.08
N PRO A 11 11.26 -17.76 1.76
CA PRO A 11 10.29 -16.90 1.09
C PRO A 11 11.01 -16.00 0.08
N ALA A 12 10.75 -16.21 -1.20
CA ALA A 12 11.21 -15.36 -2.29
C ALA A 12 10.13 -14.35 -2.67
N ARG A 13 10.54 -13.11 -2.96
CA ARG A 13 9.67 -12.07 -3.53
C ARG A 13 10.26 -11.65 -4.87
N SER A 14 9.39 -11.56 -5.89
CA SER A 14 9.74 -11.09 -7.22
C SER A 14 8.85 -9.90 -7.56
N GLY A 15 9.34 -9.03 -8.44
CA GLY A 15 8.57 -7.89 -8.94
C GLY A 15 9.14 -7.38 -10.25
N SER A 16 8.38 -6.49 -10.90
CA SER A 16 8.76 -5.84 -12.15
C SER A 16 8.55 -4.33 -12.06
N PRO A 17 9.51 -3.51 -12.52
CA PRO A 17 9.33 -2.06 -12.56
C PRO A 17 8.21 -1.62 -13.52
N THR A 18 7.76 -2.50 -14.43
CA THR A 18 6.67 -2.21 -15.36
C THR A 18 5.29 -2.68 -14.87
N SER A 19 5.23 -3.41 -13.74
CA SER A 19 3.98 -3.87 -13.15
C SER A 19 3.35 -2.80 -12.27
N ALA A 20 2.11 -2.42 -12.58
CA ALA A 20 1.34 -1.49 -11.73
C ALA A 20 1.03 -2.09 -10.36
N VAL A 21 0.83 -3.42 -10.28
CA VAL A 21 0.56 -4.12 -9.01
C VAL A 21 1.80 -4.11 -8.13
N ASP A 22 2.97 -4.41 -8.70
CA ASP A 22 4.23 -4.40 -7.94
C ASP A 22 4.56 -2.99 -7.47
N ARG A 23 4.33 -1.97 -8.32
CA ARG A 23 4.51 -0.58 -7.92
C ARG A 23 3.59 -0.14 -6.77
N VAL A 24 2.37 -0.68 -6.69
CA VAL A 24 1.49 -0.48 -5.50
C VAL A 24 2.06 -1.21 -4.28
N ALA A 25 2.56 -2.44 -4.44
CA ALA A 25 3.18 -3.20 -3.35
C ALA A 25 4.43 -2.49 -2.80
N ASP A 26 5.32 -2.02 -3.68
CA ASP A 26 6.52 -1.27 -3.34
C ASP A 26 6.18 0.02 -2.59
N PHE A 27 5.16 0.74 -3.07
CA PHE A 27 4.67 1.95 -2.40
C PHE A 27 4.19 1.65 -0.98
N TYR A 28 3.26 0.71 -0.79
CA TYR A 28 2.71 0.44 0.55
C TYR A 28 3.77 -0.15 1.48
N GLY A 29 4.67 -1.00 0.99
CA GLY A 29 5.81 -1.50 1.75
C GLY A 29 6.68 -0.38 2.28
N ALA A 30 7.27 0.41 1.38
CA ALA A 30 8.15 1.50 1.77
C ALA A 30 7.42 2.59 2.59
N TYR A 31 6.15 2.87 2.29
CA TYR A 31 5.38 3.87 3.03
C TYR A 31 5.12 3.45 4.47
N ILE A 32 4.75 2.18 4.68
CA ILE A 32 4.51 1.64 6.02
C ILE A 32 5.83 1.55 6.81
N ASP A 33 6.93 1.15 6.18
CA ASP A 33 8.25 1.11 6.82
C ASP A 33 8.68 2.51 7.29
N ILE A 34 8.55 3.54 6.44
CA ILE A 34 8.84 4.94 6.82
C ILE A 34 7.98 5.38 8.01
N LEU A 35 6.68 5.07 7.98
CA LEU A 35 5.77 5.44 9.06
C LEU A 35 6.08 4.72 10.37
N TYR A 36 6.56 3.47 10.28
CA TYR A 36 6.95 2.67 11.44
C TYR A 36 8.26 3.20 12.05
N ASP A 37 9.27 3.49 11.23
CA ASP A 37 10.61 3.85 11.68
C ASP A 37 10.74 5.33 12.07
N SER A 38 10.22 6.22 11.22
CA SER A 38 10.49 7.66 11.27
C SER A 38 9.23 8.50 11.45
N GLY A 39 8.05 7.86 11.44
CA GLY A 39 6.77 8.54 11.52
C GLY A 39 6.44 9.36 10.28
N ARG A 40 5.55 10.34 10.46
CA ARG A 40 5.07 11.21 9.38
C ARG A 40 6.06 12.37 9.20
N GLY A 41 6.63 12.53 8.00
CA GLY A 41 7.60 13.60 7.74
C GLY A 41 8.04 13.70 6.28
N GLY A 42 9.17 14.38 6.06
CA GLY A 42 9.75 14.60 4.72
C GLY A 42 9.86 13.34 3.85
N PRO A 43 10.40 12.22 4.36
CA PRO A 43 10.51 10.98 3.58
C PRO A 43 9.17 10.43 3.10
N ALA A 44 8.15 10.46 3.97
CA ALA A 44 6.79 10.02 3.64
C ALA A 44 6.17 10.89 2.53
N ASN A 45 6.41 12.20 2.57
CA ASN A 45 5.94 13.14 1.55
C ASN A 45 6.68 12.98 0.21
N ALA A 46 7.99 12.75 0.25
CA ALA A 46 8.79 12.48 -0.94
C ALA A 46 8.34 11.18 -1.64
N LEU A 47 8.10 10.13 -0.85
CA LEU A 47 7.58 8.86 -1.38
C LEU A 47 6.21 9.05 -2.03
N ARG A 48 5.29 9.76 -1.36
CA ARG A 48 4.00 10.13 -1.95
C ARG A 48 4.18 10.87 -3.28
N GLY A 49 5.12 11.80 -3.36
CA GLY A 49 5.46 12.53 -4.60
C GLY A 49 5.94 11.63 -5.75
N HIS A 50 6.62 10.54 -5.45
CA HIS A 50 7.16 9.62 -6.45
C HIS A 50 6.13 8.61 -6.99
N TYR A 51 5.19 8.18 -6.15
CA TYR A 51 4.26 7.10 -6.48
C TYR A 51 2.85 7.57 -6.84
N LEU A 52 2.43 8.75 -6.38
CA LEU A 52 1.06 9.23 -6.56
C LEU A 52 1.00 10.36 -7.58
N THR A 53 -0.11 10.43 -8.31
CA THR A 53 -0.40 11.60 -9.14
C THR A 53 -0.55 12.85 -8.27
N GLU A 54 -0.23 14.02 -8.84
CA GLU A 54 -0.43 15.30 -8.16
C GLU A 54 -1.88 15.52 -7.74
N GLN A 55 -2.83 15.22 -8.62
CA GLN A 55 -4.27 15.32 -8.33
C GLN A 55 -4.67 14.46 -7.12
N LEU A 56 -4.15 13.23 -7.03
CA LEU A 56 -4.41 12.39 -5.87
C LEU A 56 -3.81 12.99 -4.60
N ARG A 57 -2.56 13.45 -4.64
CA ARG A 57 -1.92 14.09 -3.47
C ARG A 57 -2.72 15.28 -2.95
N SER A 58 -3.23 16.15 -3.83
CA SER A 58 -4.07 17.28 -3.44
C SER A 58 -5.45 16.84 -2.91
N SER A 59 -6.01 15.75 -3.43
CA SER A 59 -7.23 15.14 -2.88
C SER A 59 -7.02 14.58 -1.48
N LEU A 60 -5.92 13.87 -1.27
CA LEU A 60 -5.54 13.34 0.04
C LEU A 60 -5.33 14.46 1.05
N ALA A 61 -4.55 15.50 0.72
CA ALA A 61 -4.30 16.61 1.64
C ALA A 61 -5.60 17.27 2.13
N ARG A 62 -6.58 17.48 1.24
CA ARG A 62 -7.90 18.01 1.61
C ARG A 62 -8.66 17.06 2.54
N TRP A 63 -8.63 15.76 2.24
CA TRP A 63 -9.31 14.77 3.07
C TRP A 63 -8.65 14.64 4.45
N GLU A 64 -7.31 14.64 4.51
CA GLU A 64 -6.51 14.56 5.73
C GLU A 64 -6.77 15.77 6.64
N ALA A 65 -6.86 16.97 6.08
CA ALA A 65 -7.23 18.19 6.81
C ALA A 65 -8.63 18.09 7.44
N ALA A 66 -9.60 17.49 6.74
CA ALA A 66 -10.96 17.34 7.24
C ALA A 66 -11.13 16.20 8.25
N HIS A 67 -10.36 15.11 8.15
CA HIS A 67 -10.58 13.89 8.94
C HIS A 67 -9.54 13.66 10.03
N HIS A 68 -8.42 14.38 10.00
CA HIS A 68 -7.26 14.21 10.90
C HIS A 68 -6.77 12.75 10.95
N LYS A 69 -6.79 12.09 9.80
CA LYS A 69 -6.36 10.71 9.57
C LYS A 69 -5.39 10.71 8.40
N ASP A 70 -4.56 9.67 8.30
CA ASP A 70 -3.77 9.43 7.10
C ASP A 70 -4.67 9.08 5.92
N GLY A 71 -4.56 9.82 4.82
CA GLY A 71 -5.44 9.67 3.66
C GLY A 71 -5.10 8.45 2.81
N VAL A 72 -3.82 8.03 2.79
CA VAL A 72 -3.39 6.81 2.09
C VAL A 72 -3.91 5.60 2.83
N LEU A 73 -3.73 5.56 4.14
CA LEU A 73 -4.14 4.41 4.96
C LEU A 73 -5.62 4.43 5.35
N ARG A 74 -6.28 5.60 5.22
CA ARG A 74 -7.63 5.91 5.72
C ARG A 74 -7.79 5.69 7.24
N ALA A 75 -6.70 5.82 8.00
CA ALA A 75 -6.65 5.51 9.43
C ALA A 75 -5.68 6.42 10.22
N ARG A 76 -5.70 6.37 11.57
CA ARG A 76 -4.83 7.21 12.43
C ARG A 76 -3.47 6.58 12.74
N GLY A 77 -3.35 5.25 12.71
CA GLY A 77 -2.13 4.52 13.09
C GLY A 77 -1.32 4.03 11.90
N VAL A 78 -0.41 3.10 12.19
CA VAL A 78 0.39 2.36 11.20
C VAL A 78 -0.04 0.89 11.23
N PRO A 79 -0.31 0.26 10.08
CA PRO A 79 -0.67 -1.15 10.02
C PRO A 79 0.54 -2.03 10.34
N ILE A 80 0.30 -3.18 10.95
CA ILE A 80 1.33 -4.17 11.30
C ILE A 80 1.63 -5.14 10.15
N ALA A 81 0.74 -5.23 9.16
CA ALA A 81 0.95 -6.01 7.95
C ALA A 81 0.11 -5.46 6.80
N TRP A 82 0.55 -5.73 5.59
CA TRP A 82 -0.15 -5.35 4.37
C TRP A 82 -0.11 -6.49 3.35
N LYS A 83 -1.12 -6.53 2.49
CA LYS A 83 -1.18 -7.45 1.35
C LYS A 83 -1.76 -6.73 0.16
N VAL A 84 -1.11 -6.86 -0.98
CA VAL A 84 -1.55 -6.28 -2.26
C VAL A 84 -1.93 -7.41 -3.19
N VAL A 85 -3.11 -7.33 -3.81
CA VAL A 85 -3.57 -8.29 -4.82
C VAL A 85 -4.14 -7.55 -6.02
N TYR A 86 -3.82 -8.02 -7.23
CA TYR A 86 -4.51 -7.59 -8.44
C TYR A 86 -6.02 -7.80 -8.27
N ASN A 87 -6.82 -6.82 -8.72
CA ASN A 87 -8.27 -6.93 -8.71
C ASN A 87 -8.83 -6.91 -10.14
N ASP A 88 -8.52 -5.86 -10.92
CA ASP A 88 -9.02 -5.72 -12.29
C ASP A 88 -8.16 -4.74 -13.10
N SER A 89 -8.31 -4.68 -14.42
CA SER A 89 -7.71 -3.67 -15.28
C SER A 89 -8.53 -3.42 -16.55
N GLY A 90 -8.54 -2.18 -17.02
CA GLY A 90 -9.34 -1.74 -18.14
C GLY A 90 -9.36 -0.22 -18.28
N MET A 91 -9.73 0.27 -19.46
CA MET A 91 -9.85 1.72 -19.74
C MET A 91 -8.59 2.54 -19.38
N GLY A 92 -7.40 1.98 -19.55
CA GLY A 92 -6.14 2.66 -19.19
C GLY A 92 -5.83 2.66 -17.69
N HIS A 93 -6.54 1.87 -16.89
CA HIS A 93 -6.35 1.78 -15.45
C HIS A 93 -6.14 0.34 -14.97
N CYS A 94 -5.48 0.21 -13.82
CA CYS A 94 -5.37 -1.02 -13.06
C CYS A 94 -5.89 -0.78 -11.65
N TRP A 95 -6.75 -1.68 -11.17
CA TRP A 95 -7.26 -1.70 -9.82
C TRP A 95 -6.62 -2.82 -9.02
N THR A 96 -6.12 -2.45 -7.86
CA THR A 96 -5.43 -3.35 -6.94
C THR A 96 -6.11 -3.24 -5.59
N ARG A 97 -6.35 -4.38 -4.93
CA ARG A 97 -6.90 -4.40 -3.57
C ARG A 97 -5.75 -4.48 -2.57
N VAL A 98 -5.71 -3.52 -1.67
CA VAL A 98 -4.74 -3.46 -0.58
C VAL A 98 -5.47 -3.79 0.72
N THR A 99 -5.02 -4.82 1.41
CA THR A 99 -5.51 -5.18 2.74
C THR A 99 -4.49 -4.74 3.77
N LEU A 100 -4.89 -3.83 4.65
CA LEU A 100 -4.10 -3.38 5.78
C LEU A 100 -4.57 -4.13 7.03
N THR A 101 -3.63 -4.66 7.79
CA THR A 101 -3.89 -5.37 9.05
C THR A 101 -3.40 -4.52 10.19
N TRP A 102 -4.25 -4.37 11.19
CA TRP A 102 -4.06 -3.49 12.34
C TRP A 102 -4.12 -4.31 13.61
N GLN A 103 -3.48 -3.81 14.66
CA GLN A 103 -3.58 -4.37 15.99
C GLN A 103 -3.98 -3.27 16.97
N ASP A 104 -5.14 -3.44 17.60
CA ASP A 104 -5.64 -2.52 18.62
C ASP A 104 -5.01 -2.79 19.99
N SER A 105 -5.20 -1.83 20.91
CA SER A 105 -4.95 -2.04 22.33
C SER A 105 -5.76 -3.24 22.83
N GLY A 106 -5.09 -4.34 23.20
CA GLY A 106 -5.72 -5.59 23.63
C GLY A 106 -5.60 -6.75 22.62
N ASN A 107 -4.65 -6.71 21.70
CA ASN A 107 -4.35 -7.78 20.72
C ASN A 107 -5.50 -8.14 19.78
N ARG A 108 -6.49 -7.27 19.62
CA ARG A 108 -7.52 -7.45 18.60
C ARG A 108 -6.96 -7.05 17.24
N VAL A 109 -6.96 -8.01 16.32
CA VAL A 109 -6.51 -7.80 14.95
C VAL A 109 -7.73 -7.50 14.08
N HIS A 110 -7.70 -6.38 13.38
CA HIS A 110 -8.72 -6.02 12.39
C HIS A 110 -8.09 -5.67 11.05
N ARG A 111 -8.89 -5.67 9.98
CA ARG A 111 -8.41 -5.40 8.62
C ARG A 111 -9.23 -4.31 7.95
N THR A 112 -8.55 -3.47 7.18
CA THR A 112 -9.17 -2.50 6.29
C THR A 112 -8.80 -2.85 4.86
N GLN A 113 -9.78 -2.77 3.96
CA GLN A 113 -9.55 -2.97 2.54
C GLN A 113 -9.60 -1.63 1.82
N LEU A 114 -8.63 -1.40 0.96
CA LEU A 114 -8.54 -0.26 0.08
C LEU A 114 -8.57 -0.75 -1.37
N MET A 115 -9.36 -0.10 -2.20
CA MET A 115 -9.22 -0.20 -3.65
C MET A 115 -8.32 0.92 -4.12
N VAL A 116 -7.23 0.54 -4.79
CA VAL A 116 -6.20 1.43 -5.31
C VAL A 116 -6.26 1.40 -6.82
N GLN A 117 -6.40 2.57 -7.43
CA GLN A 117 -6.40 2.74 -8.88
C GLN A 117 -5.04 3.28 -9.31
N SER A 118 -4.48 2.68 -10.36
CA SER A 118 -3.27 3.14 -11.03
C SER A 118 -3.59 3.52 -12.46
N ASP A 119 -2.95 4.57 -12.95
CA ASP A 119 -2.94 4.95 -14.36
C ASP A 119 -1.92 4.10 -15.11
N LEU A 120 -2.29 3.39 -16.18
CA LEU A 120 -1.39 2.47 -16.88
C LEU A 120 -0.37 3.18 -17.76
N ALA A 121 -0.63 4.40 -18.21
CA ALA A 121 0.31 5.16 -19.03
C ALA A 121 1.52 5.63 -18.19
N THR A 122 1.25 6.09 -16.97
CA THR A 122 2.26 6.62 -16.05
C THR A 122 2.70 5.63 -14.97
N ARG A 123 1.90 4.59 -14.74
CA ARG A 123 1.98 3.63 -13.61
C ARG A 123 1.81 4.28 -12.23
N LEU A 124 1.39 5.54 -12.17
CA LEU A 124 1.20 6.24 -10.90
C LEU A 124 -0.15 5.88 -10.26
N ILE A 125 -0.17 5.87 -8.93
CA ILE A 125 -1.39 5.70 -8.16
C ILE A 125 -2.22 6.97 -8.31
N SER A 126 -3.43 6.82 -8.85
CA SER A 126 -4.33 7.93 -9.19
C SER A 126 -5.59 7.96 -8.31
N GLY A 127 -5.89 6.88 -7.59
CA GLY A 127 -7.04 6.83 -6.68
C GLY A 127 -6.85 5.86 -5.52
N ILE A 128 -7.39 6.22 -4.35
CA ILE A 128 -7.45 5.34 -3.16
C ILE A 128 -8.81 5.53 -2.48
N LYS A 129 -9.56 4.44 -2.31
CA LYS A 129 -10.84 4.43 -1.59
C LYS A 129 -10.93 3.23 -0.65
N ALA A 130 -11.56 3.40 0.51
CA ALA A 130 -11.96 2.27 1.35
C ALA A 130 -13.10 1.50 0.68
N VAL A 131 -13.15 0.18 0.89
CA VAL A 131 -14.21 -0.73 0.41
C VAL A 131 -14.79 -1.56 1.54
#